data_AF-A0A2J7QI89-F1
#
_entry.id   AF-A0A2J7QI89-F1
#
_cell.length_a   1.000
_cell.length_b   1.000
_cell.length_c   1.000
_cell.angle_alpha   90.00
_cell.angle_beta   90.00
_cell.angle_gamma   90.00
#
_symmetry.space_group_name_H-M   'P 1'
#
loop_
_entity.id
_entity.type
_entity.pdbx_description
1 polymer ?
#
loop_
_entity_poly.entity_id
_entity_poly.type
_entity_poly.pdbx_seq_one_letter_code
_entity_poly.pdbx_strand_id
1 'polypeptide(L)'
;MGMHVASQCYALLLKTSRAIEEDLEPSCKSETVVELFQCMSRFDDPQFLDAVMTMRYSDHKELIKKSVNVSGESIDRNLNDLLDYDSLISSLRLEALYFAKRLIKVCGSLLLIQFEEDLDFWFELLLPQVFVFREVYDSVLCKEVDADTRKAAREAVKALLIIIPRDEQLKLQSWQRIKSDIKDSYSDKMVKLVGIAPDWASIWCLMLDVLGAELVRKGNNHLINKLLNVEERAFKYDSTDVRVQAFICWRHLIDKLLLSRIEVPSETVQRSVRLLVQPLQPNNAKTDIMSCEKLNTWWHLVQRLEHCIENHLKTVLVPFFLYCFGSAKTKEIPPGKKYPCLHIPCAKALANILTNDPAAEQETFDRQMSDESVEECIIHPCKVALLNKPAVFLDVSEELLYSVGECVIILCGRSEVETCSQLMHSIWNSLLRHVAAVLENDEILAERVVKLMQDLLRLVQNLAEHSSSTAPALATHCISPLLEGLVMGPYALPPAVLAAPTYYVGTAQLMTGTPALLLLEVMVSR
;
A
#
# COMPACT_ATOMS: atom_id res chain seq x y z
N MET A 1 31.72 14.07 12.30
CA MET A 1 30.49 13.26 12.18
C MET A 1 30.76 11.77 12.28
N GLY A 2 31.50 11.12 11.36
CA GLY A 2 31.84 9.68 11.48
C GLY A 2 32.48 9.31 12.84
N MET A 3 33.39 10.17 13.32
CA MET A 3 33.98 10.06 14.67
C MET A 3 32.98 10.19 15.83
N HIS A 4 31.88 10.96 15.68
CA HIS A 4 30.84 11.05 16.70
C HIS A 4 29.97 9.80 16.73
N VAL A 5 29.65 9.26 15.55
CA VAL A 5 28.94 7.98 15.44
C VAL A 5 29.76 6.88 16.09
N ALA A 6 31.03 6.76 15.71
CA ALA A 6 31.92 5.75 16.26
C ALA A 6 32.11 5.92 17.78
N SER A 7 32.26 7.15 18.28
CA SER A 7 32.36 7.42 19.71
C SER A 7 31.10 7.04 20.49
N GLN A 8 29.92 7.30 19.95
CA GLN A 8 28.66 6.98 20.64
C GLN A 8 28.36 5.48 20.59
N CYS A 9 28.57 4.86 19.43
CA CYS A 9 28.57 3.40 19.33
C CYS A 9 29.53 2.79 20.36
N TYR A 10 30.75 3.30 20.49
CA TYR A 10 31.74 2.81 21.44
C TYR A 10 31.34 3.03 22.91
N ALA A 11 30.72 4.17 23.22
CA ALA A 11 30.16 4.44 24.55
C ALA A 11 29.03 3.46 24.90
N LEU A 12 28.14 3.16 23.95
CA LEU A 12 27.12 2.12 24.07
C LEU A 12 27.75 0.74 24.29
N LEU A 13 28.74 0.35 23.48
CA LEU A 13 29.48 -0.91 23.63
C LEU A 13 30.10 -1.06 25.03
N LEU A 14 30.74 -0.01 25.54
CA LEU A 14 31.31 0.04 26.89
C LEU A 14 30.26 -0.08 27.99
N LYS A 15 29.11 0.61 27.86
CA LYS A 15 27.98 0.47 28.79
C LYS A 15 27.43 -0.96 28.78
N THR A 16 27.35 -1.58 27.60
CA THR A 16 26.87 -2.97 27.42
C THR A 16 27.81 -3.97 28.07
N SER A 17 29.12 -3.82 27.86
CA SER A 17 30.15 -4.66 28.47
C SER A 17 30.06 -4.62 30.00
N ARG A 18 29.85 -3.44 30.58
CA ARG A 18 29.69 -3.27 32.03
C ARG A 18 28.38 -3.86 32.56
N ALA A 19 27.27 -3.66 31.85
CA ALA A 19 25.98 -4.24 32.22
C ALA A 19 25.97 -5.78 32.16
N ILE A 20 26.81 -6.39 31.32
CA ILE A 20 27.01 -7.84 31.23
C ILE A 20 27.94 -8.36 32.34
N GLU A 21 28.94 -7.57 32.76
CA GLU A 21 29.82 -7.92 33.91
C GLU A 21 29.07 -7.98 35.24
N GLU A 22 27.99 -7.21 35.40
CA GLU A 22 27.19 -7.16 36.65
C GLU A 22 26.12 -8.26 36.75
N ASP A 23 25.72 -8.89 35.64
CA ASP A 23 24.70 -9.97 35.57
C ASP A 23 25.33 -11.30 35.12
N LEU A 24 26.08 -11.94 36.03
CA LEU A 24 26.72 -13.25 35.80
C LEU A 24 25.73 -14.41 35.98
N GLU A 25 24.97 -14.73 34.93
CA GLU A 25 24.69 -16.13 34.57
C GLU A 25 24.90 -16.35 33.06
N PRO A 26 25.58 -17.43 32.65
CA PRO A 26 26.01 -17.64 31.27
C PRO A 26 24.83 -18.12 30.41
N SER A 27 24.10 -17.19 29.81
CA SER A 27 23.16 -17.49 28.71
C SER A 27 23.11 -16.35 27.71
N CYS A 28 23.04 -16.65 26.40
CA CYS A 28 22.80 -15.78 25.24
C CYS A 28 23.72 -14.54 25.04
N LYS A 29 24.02 -13.79 26.10
CA LYS A 29 24.88 -12.60 26.18
C LYS A 29 26.33 -12.86 25.74
N SER A 30 26.86 -14.08 25.83
CA SER A 30 28.24 -14.42 25.42
C SER A 30 28.42 -14.51 23.90
N GLU A 31 27.42 -14.98 23.15
CA GLU A 31 27.43 -14.93 21.68
C GLU A 31 27.31 -13.49 21.19
N THR A 32 26.51 -12.67 21.86
CA THR A 32 26.41 -11.24 21.56
C THR A 32 27.75 -10.53 21.77
N VAL A 33 28.50 -10.83 22.84
CA VAL A 33 29.84 -10.26 23.06
C VAL A 33 30.79 -10.63 21.92
N VAL A 34 30.72 -11.87 21.40
CA VAL A 34 31.51 -12.29 20.24
C VAL A 34 31.08 -11.54 18.96
N GLU A 35 29.78 -11.35 18.72
CA GLU A 35 29.29 -10.55 17.59
C GLU A 35 29.63 -9.05 17.72
N LEU A 36 29.61 -8.52 18.94
CA LEU A 36 30.02 -7.15 19.30
C LEU A 36 31.51 -6.93 18.99
N PHE A 37 32.38 -7.87 19.38
CA PHE A 37 33.81 -7.84 19.04
C PHE A 37 34.06 -8.05 17.53
N GLN A 38 33.26 -8.87 16.85
CA GLN A 38 33.30 -9.01 15.38
C GLN A 38 32.81 -7.76 14.64
N CYS A 39 31.89 -6.99 15.21
CA CYS A 39 31.48 -5.70 14.67
C CYS A 39 32.61 -4.66 14.76
N MET A 40 33.45 -4.74 15.80
CA MET A 40 34.63 -3.88 15.97
C MET A 40 35.81 -4.30 15.08
N SER A 41 36.02 -5.60 14.85
CA SER A 41 37.16 -6.10 14.06
C SER A 41 37.08 -5.82 12.57
N ARG A 42 35.98 -5.24 12.08
CA ARG A 42 35.75 -4.89 10.67
C ARG A 42 35.88 -3.39 10.36
N PHE A 43 36.37 -2.57 11.29
CA PHE A 43 36.95 -1.27 10.93
C PHE A 43 38.34 -1.54 10.36
N ASP A 44 38.46 -1.68 9.03
CA ASP A 44 39.74 -1.93 8.34
C ASP A 44 40.70 -0.72 8.32
N ASP A 45 40.50 0.27 9.21
CA ASP A 45 41.43 1.38 9.40
C ASP A 45 42.30 1.17 10.65
N PRO A 46 43.52 0.61 10.51
CA PRO A 46 44.43 0.40 11.62
C PRO A 46 44.87 1.70 12.32
N GLN A 47 44.75 2.87 11.70
CA GLN A 47 45.06 4.15 12.37
C GLN A 47 43.96 4.57 13.34
N PHE A 48 42.70 4.25 13.03
CA PHE A 48 41.56 4.50 13.90
C PHE A 48 41.62 3.63 15.17
N LEU A 49 41.99 2.36 15.01
CA LEU A 49 42.17 1.43 16.14
C LEU A 49 43.32 1.84 17.06
N ASP A 50 44.44 2.33 16.51
CA ASP A 50 45.62 2.75 17.29
C ASP A 50 45.36 4.03 18.12
N ALA A 51 44.60 4.98 17.56
CA ALA A 51 44.20 6.21 18.24
C ALA A 51 43.21 5.96 19.41
N VAL A 52 42.35 4.94 19.29
CA VAL A 52 41.35 4.58 20.31
C VAL A 52 41.97 3.73 21.42
N MET A 53 42.93 2.87 21.11
CA MET A 53 43.54 1.93 22.07
C MET A 53 44.54 2.59 23.04
N THR A 54 44.99 3.82 22.78
CA THR A 54 46.09 4.46 23.50
C THR A 54 45.69 5.53 24.53
N MET A 55 44.41 5.90 24.67
CA MET A 55 44.01 7.04 25.53
C MET A 55 43.00 6.70 26.64
N ARG A 56 43.07 7.44 27.77
CA ARG A 56 42.14 7.28 28.91
C ARG A 56 40.82 8.06 28.67
N TYR A 57 39.78 7.66 29.40
CA TYR A 57 38.39 8.12 29.29
C TYR A 57 38.18 9.65 29.37
N SER A 58 39.04 10.38 30.09
CA SER A 58 38.98 11.85 30.20
C SER A 58 39.36 12.58 28.92
N ASP A 59 40.22 11.99 28.09
CA ASP A 59 40.87 12.66 26.98
C ASP A 59 40.01 12.57 25.70
N HIS A 60 39.17 11.55 25.60
CA HIS A 60 38.23 11.34 24.50
C HIS A 60 37.15 12.44 24.43
N LYS A 61 36.65 12.90 25.58
CA LYS A 61 35.67 14.01 25.66
C LYS A 61 36.30 15.35 25.26
N GLU A 62 37.59 15.53 25.49
CA GLU A 62 38.34 16.73 25.12
C GLU A 62 38.71 16.75 23.63
N LEU A 63 39.02 15.59 23.05
CA LEU A 63 39.29 15.40 21.62
C LEU A 63 38.01 15.59 20.77
N ILE A 64 36.87 15.11 21.28
CA ILE A 64 35.52 15.38 20.74
C ILE A 64 35.17 16.87 20.82
N LYS A 65 35.53 17.59 21.89
CA LYS A 65 35.34 19.05 21.98
C LYS A 65 36.27 19.84 21.04
N LYS A 66 37.55 19.47 20.94
CA LYS A 66 38.55 20.13 20.07
C LYS A 66 38.26 19.95 18.58
N SER A 67 37.68 18.82 18.20
CA SER A 67 37.28 18.54 16.80
C SER A 67 35.93 19.15 16.40
N VAL A 68 35.10 19.55 17.38
CA VAL A 68 33.80 20.23 17.17
C VAL A 68 33.95 21.76 17.13
N ASN A 69 34.98 22.33 17.75
CA ASN A 69 35.24 23.77 17.82
C ASN A 69 36.23 24.31 16.77
N VAL A 70 36.35 23.67 15.59
CA VAL A 70 37.10 24.28 14.47
C VAL A 70 36.26 25.39 13.81
N SER A 71 35.96 26.44 14.58
CA SER A 71 35.57 27.72 14.04
C SER A 71 36.83 28.53 13.76
N GLY A 72 37.23 28.58 12.50
CA GLY A 72 37.76 29.80 11.89
C GLY A 72 39.20 30.24 12.19
N GLU A 73 40.18 29.34 12.22
CA GLU A 73 41.57 29.76 11.99
C GLU A 73 42.17 29.06 10.76
N SER A 74 42.66 29.90 9.85
CA SER A 74 43.13 29.59 8.51
C SER A 74 44.29 28.60 8.52
N ILE A 75 44.07 27.42 7.93
CA ILE A 75 45.16 26.58 7.46
C ILE A 75 45.23 26.75 5.95
N ASP A 76 46.20 27.56 5.55
CA ASP A 76 46.64 27.78 4.18
C ASP A 76 47.18 26.45 3.64
N ARG A 77 46.40 25.73 2.81
CA ARG A 77 46.87 24.53 2.09
C ARG A 77 46.33 24.45 0.68
N ASN A 78 47.28 24.20 -0.21
CA ASN A 78 47.24 24.20 -1.66
C ASN A 78 46.02 23.51 -2.29
N LEU A 79 45.55 24.13 -3.38
CA LEU A 79 44.33 23.84 -4.14
C LEU A 79 44.25 22.47 -4.85
N ASN A 80 45.22 21.56 -4.68
CA ASN A 80 45.28 20.28 -5.40
C ASN A 80 44.93 19.03 -4.56
N ASP A 81 44.86 19.13 -3.22
CA ASP A 81 44.56 18.00 -2.31
C ASP A 81 43.07 17.88 -1.93
N LEU A 82 42.22 18.82 -2.37
CA LEU A 82 40.79 18.84 -2.00
C LEU A 82 39.99 17.67 -2.60
N LEU A 83 40.38 17.16 -3.77
CA LEU A 83 39.66 16.07 -4.45
C LEU A 83 39.81 14.72 -3.74
N ASP A 84 40.92 14.49 -3.02
CA ASP A 84 41.18 13.23 -2.30
C ASP A 84 40.58 13.27 -0.87
N TYR A 85 40.58 14.44 -0.25
CA TYR A 85 40.04 14.65 1.09
C TYR A 85 38.52 14.51 1.17
N ASP A 86 37.78 15.04 0.19
CA ASP A 86 36.32 14.90 0.12
C ASP A 86 35.88 13.45 -0.11
N SER A 87 36.66 12.69 -0.89
CA SER A 87 36.46 11.25 -1.11
C SER A 87 36.67 10.46 0.18
N LEU A 88 37.78 10.73 0.90
CA LEU A 88 38.09 10.11 2.18
C LEU A 88 37.02 10.37 3.25
N ILE A 89 36.57 11.64 3.38
CA ILE A 89 35.52 12.02 4.33
C ILE A 89 34.20 11.32 4.01
N SER A 90 33.86 11.19 2.72
CA SER A 90 32.63 10.54 2.30
C SER A 90 32.68 9.03 2.53
N SER A 91 33.84 8.40 2.33
CA SER A 91 34.09 6.99 2.66
C SER A 91 33.98 6.71 4.17
N LEU A 92 34.66 7.52 5.00
CA LEU A 92 34.58 7.42 6.47
C LEU A 92 33.14 7.64 6.99
N ARG A 93 32.39 8.53 6.35
CA ARG A 93 30.98 8.75 6.67
C ARG A 93 30.14 7.52 6.34
N LEU A 94 30.36 6.92 5.18
CA LEU A 94 29.62 5.74 4.74
C LEU A 94 29.88 4.54 5.66
N GLU A 95 31.14 4.29 6.02
CA GLU A 95 31.48 3.21 6.97
C GLU A 95 30.86 3.44 8.35
N ALA A 96 30.87 4.66 8.85
CA ALA A 96 30.21 5.00 10.12
C ALA A 96 28.70 4.72 10.08
N LEU A 97 28.02 4.97 8.95
CA LEU A 97 26.60 4.67 8.78
C LEU A 97 26.34 3.16 8.69
N TYR A 98 27.19 2.40 8.00
CA TYR A 98 27.10 0.95 7.97
C TYR A 98 27.31 0.33 9.36
N PHE A 99 28.25 0.88 10.13
CA PHE A 99 28.47 0.47 11.49
C PHE A 99 27.26 0.77 12.38
N ALA A 100 26.70 1.98 12.32
CA ALA A 100 25.49 2.34 13.05
C ALA A 100 24.32 1.39 12.70
N LYS A 101 24.08 1.13 11.41
CA LYS A 101 23.08 0.16 10.95
C LYS A 101 23.31 -1.22 11.57
N ARG A 102 24.54 -1.75 11.52
CA ARG A 102 24.88 -3.07 12.07
C ARG A 102 24.67 -3.10 13.59
N LEU A 103 25.14 -2.09 14.31
CA LEU A 103 24.97 -1.97 15.75
C LEU A 103 23.49 -1.98 16.14
N ILE A 104 22.66 -1.17 15.48
CA ILE A 104 21.22 -1.11 15.73
C ILE A 104 20.55 -2.47 15.45
N LYS A 105 20.92 -3.15 14.36
CA LYS A 105 20.33 -4.45 14.02
C LYS A 105 20.71 -5.58 14.98
N VAL A 106 21.98 -5.64 15.40
CA VAL A 106 22.50 -6.71 16.25
C VAL A 106 22.18 -6.46 17.72
N CYS A 107 22.38 -5.23 18.18
CA CYS A 107 22.31 -4.89 19.60
C CYS A 107 21.02 -4.18 19.99
N GLY A 108 20.16 -3.81 19.03
CA GLY A 108 19.00 -2.97 19.29
C GLY A 108 17.99 -3.57 20.27
N SER A 109 17.78 -4.89 20.24
CA SER A 109 16.89 -5.58 21.20
C SER A 109 17.50 -5.68 22.60
N LEU A 110 18.83 -5.74 22.70
CA LEU A 110 19.57 -5.89 23.96
C LEU A 110 19.81 -4.56 24.66
N LEU A 111 19.95 -3.49 23.87
CA LEU A 111 20.25 -2.13 24.32
C LEU A 111 19.07 -1.18 24.13
N LEU A 112 17.85 -1.72 24.14
CA LEU A 112 16.64 -0.96 23.84
C LEU A 112 16.56 0.32 24.68
N ILE A 113 16.80 0.21 25.99
CA ILE A 113 16.75 1.35 26.93
C ILE A 113 17.77 2.43 26.54
N GLN A 114 18.99 2.05 26.17
CA GLN A 114 20.01 3.01 25.79
C GLN A 114 19.72 3.65 24.42
N PHE A 115 19.17 2.90 23.46
CA PHE A 115 18.73 3.47 22.19
C PHE A 115 17.54 4.43 22.36
N GLU A 116 16.65 4.16 23.32
CA GLU A 116 15.56 5.06 23.70
C GLU A 116 16.10 6.35 24.37
N GLU A 117 17.04 6.24 25.30
CA GLU A 117 17.67 7.40 25.97
C GLU A 117 18.43 8.29 24.98
N ASP A 118 19.19 7.70 24.06
CA ASP A 118 20.00 8.41 23.07
C ASP A 118 19.24 8.67 21.75
N LEU A 119 17.91 8.53 21.73
CA LEU A 119 17.12 8.57 20.50
C LEU A 119 17.22 9.92 19.77
N ASP A 120 17.22 11.03 20.52
CA ASP A 120 17.38 12.37 19.97
C ASP A 120 18.69 12.47 19.16
N PHE A 121 19.78 11.92 19.71
CA PHE A 121 21.08 11.90 19.05
C PHE A 121 21.05 11.09 17.75
N TRP A 122 20.45 9.89 17.77
CA TRP A 122 20.38 9.03 16.59
C TRP A 122 19.57 9.65 15.45
N PHE A 123 18.46 10.31 15.75
CA PHE A 123 17.67 10.99 14.72
C PHE A 123 18.38 12.22 14.16
N GLU A 124 18.96 13.07 15.00
CA GLU A 124 19.72 14.25 14.54
C GLU A 124 20.93 13.85 13.67
N LEU A 125 21.52 12.70 13.94
CA LEU A 125 22.64 12.17 13.18
C LEU A 125 22.22 11.53 11.85
N LEU A 126 21.28 10.57 11.89
CA LEU A 126 20.96 9.70 10.75
C LEU A 126 20.02 10.37 9.74
N LEU A 127 19.03 11.12 10.21
CA LEU A 127 17.96 11.63 9.36
C LEU A 127 18.47 12.61 8.27
N PRO A 128 19.37 13.57 8.56
CA PRO A 128 19.90 14.45 7.51
C PRO A 128 20.65 13.69 6.41
N GLN A 129 21.25 12.53 6.72
CA GLN A 129 22.02 11.73 5.76
C GLN A 129 21.14 11.07 4.70
N VAL A 130 19.84 10.88 5.00
CA VAL A 130 18.84 10.37 4.04
C VAL A 130 18.63 11.36 2.88
N PHE A 131 18.92 12.64 3.08
CA PHE A 131 18.68 13.72 2.13
C PHE A 131 19.95 14.31 1.51
N VAL A 132 21.07 13.59 1.59
CA VAL A 132 22.32 14.00 0.94
C VAL A 132 22.11 13.97 -0.57
N PHE A 133 22.21 15.16 -1.17
CA PHE A 133 21.98 15.39 -2.58
C PHE A 133 22.72 16.66 -3.02
N ARG A 134 23.32 16.60 -4.22
CA ARG A 134 23.91 17.75 -4.91
C ARG A 134 23.12 18.00 -6.19
N GLU A 135 22.78 19.26 -6.47
CA GLU A 135 22.06 19.63 -7.70
C GLU A 135 22.92 19.39 -8.94
N VAL A 136 24.24 19.55 -8.81
CA VAL A 136 25.24 19.25 -9.82
C VAL A 136 26.28 18.33 -9.21
N TYR A 137 26.55 17.23 -9.88
CA TYR A 137 27.58 16.27 -9.48
C TYR A 137 28.83 16.49 -10.34
N ASP A 138 29.97 16.68 -9.66
CA ASP A 138 31.26 16.86 -10.33
C ASP A 138 31.77 15.56 -10.98
N SER A 139 31.31 14.40 -10.52
CA SER A 139 31.64 13.09 -11.07
C SER A 139 30.54 12.04 -10.81
N VAL A 140 30.55 10.94 -11.58
CA VAL A 140 29.67 9.77 -11.36
C VAL A 140 29.93 9.14 -10.00
N LEU A 141 31.20 9.08 -9.58
CA LEU A 141 31.60 8.53 -8.28
C LEU A 141 30.94 9.28 -7.11
N CYS A 142 30.89 10.62 -7.16
CA CYS A 142 30.22 11.41 -6.13
C CYS A 142 28.70 11.12 -6.07
N LYS A 143 28.09 10.82 -7.21
CA LYS A 143 26.66 10.46 -7.28
C LYS A 143 26.38 9.09 -6.65
N GLU A 144 27.27 8.12 -6.88
CA GLU A 144 27.19 6.78 -6.29
C GLU A 144 27.40 6.83 -4.78
N VAL A 145 28.42 7.55 -4.32
CA VAL A 145 28.72 7.70 -2.88
C VAL A 145 27.55 8.36 -2.12
N ASP A 146 26.92 9.39 -2.70
CA ASP A 146 25.72 10.00 -2.11
C ASP A 146 24.54 9.00 -2.08
N ALA A 147 24.37 8.18 -3.12
CA ALA A 147 23.32 7.16 -3.17
C ALA A 147 23.54 6.07 -2.11
N ASP A 148 24.78 5.61 -1.94
CA ASP A 148 25.16 4.64 -0.90
C ASP A 148 24.99 5.23 0.50
N THR A 149 25.37 6.50 0.69
CA THR A 149 25.16 7.25 1.94
C THR A 149 23.67 7.30 2.29
N ARG A 150 22.81 7.70 1.33
CA ARG A 150 21.35 7.72 1.54
C ARG A 150 20.83 6.32 1.85
N LYS A 151 21.29 5.29 1.15
CA LYS A 151 20.88 3.88 1.36
C LYS A 151 21.26 3.41 2.76
N ALA A 152 22.50 3.58 3.17
CA ALA A 152 22.99 3.19 4.50
C ALA A 152 22.24 3.92 5.61
N ALA A 153 22.05 5.24 5.47
CA ALA A 153 21.27 6.04 6.41
C ALA A 153 19.81 5.59 6.52
N ARG A 154 19.12 5.37 5.38
CA ARG A 154 17.74 4.87 5.38
C ARG A 154 17.62 3.54 6.10
N GLU A 155 18.51 2.60 5.82
CA GLU A 155 18.48 1.28 6.44
C GLU A 155 18.77 1.33 7.94
N ALA A 156 19.65 2.25 8.39
CA ALA A 156 19.89 2.51 9.80
C ALA A 156 18.64 3.09 10.49
N VAL A 157 18.00 4.12 9.90
CA VAL A 157 16.77 4.72 10.44
C VAL A 157 15.63 3.69 10.47
N LYS A 158 15.47 2.87 9.42
CA LYS A 158 14.49 1.77 9.42
C LYS A 158 14.75 0.77 10.54
N ALA A 159 15.99 0.36 10.75
CA ALA A 159 16.35 -0.53 11.85
C ALA A 159 16.03 0.11 13.21
N LEU A 160 16.27 1.40 13.36
CA LEU A 160 15.97 2.16 14.57
C LEU A 160 14.45 2.22 14.83
N LEU A 161 13.64 2.47 13.80
CA LEU A 161 12.18 2.49 13.91
C LEU A 161 11.56 1.11 14.23
N ILE A 162 12.26 0.01 13.94
CA ILE A 162 11.79 -1.34 14.26
C ILE A 162 11.98 -1.66 15.74
N ILE A 163 13.11 -1.23 16.33
CA ILE A 163 13.42 -1.56 17.72
C ILE A 163 12.68 -0.66 18.71
N ILE A 164 12.40 0.59 18.34
CA ILE A 164 11.79 1.57 19.23
C ILE A 164 10.27 1.38 19.28
N PRO A 165 9.65 1.44 20.47
CA PRO A 165 8.21 1.42 20.59
C PRO A 165 7.54 2.52 19.74
N ARG A 166 6.34 2.22 19.24
CA ARG A 166 5.57 3.20 18.44
C ARG A 166 5.34 4.47 19.25
N ASP A 167 5.47 5.62 18.58
CA ASP A 167 5.21 6.96 19.10
C ASP A 167 6.21 7.50 20.16
N GLU A 168 7.28 6.76 20.51
CA GLU A 168 8.36 7.32 21.34
C GLU A 168 9.05 8.51 20.65
N GLN A 169 9.04 8.57 19.32
CA GLN A 169 9.57 9.72 18.57
C GLN A 169 8.86 11.03 18.95
N LEU A 170 7.60 10.96 19.39
CA LEU A 170 6.82 12.13 19.81
C LEU A 170 7.31 12.74 21.12
N LYS A 171 8.04 11.97 21.94
CA LYS A 171 8.57 12.42 23.24
C LYS A 171 9.96 13.06 23.13
N LEU A 172 10.57 12.99 21.95
CA LEU A 172 11.88 13.57 21.68
C LEU A 172 11.89 15.08 21.90
N GLN A 173 12.95 15.60 22.53
CA GLN A 173 13.11 17.04 22.72
C GLN A 173 13.30 17.76 21.38
N SER A 174 13.96 17.08 20.43
CA SER A 174 14.16 17.59 19.07
C SER A 174 12.94 17.41 18.15
N TRP A 175 11.86 16.75 18.59
CA TRP A 175 10.76 16.34 17.70
C TRP A 175 10.13 17.50 16.91
N GLN A 176 9.88 18.63 17.57
CA GLN A 176 9.28 19.80 16.89
C GLN A 176 10.22 20.36 15.81
N ARG A 177 11.53 20.32 16.05
CA ARG A 177 12.54 20.70 15.06
C ARG A 177 12.53 19.71 13.89
N ILE A 178 12.63 18.41 14.17
CA ILE A 178 12.59 17.34 13.14
C ILE A 178 11.34 17.49 12.25
N LYS A 179 10.18 17.68 12.87
CA LYS A 179 8.92 17.88 12.15
C LYS A 179 8.94 19.14 11.28
N SER A 180 9.51 20.24 11.78
CA SER A 180 9.68 21.45 10.97
C SER A 180 10.65 21.23 9.82
N ASP A 181 11.77 20.53 10.04
CA ASP A 181 12.74 20.23 9.00
C ASP A 181 12.13 19.34 7.91
N ILE A 182 11.34 18.32 8.29
CA ILE A 182 10.61 17.49 7.32
C ILE A 182 9.65 18.36 6.47
N LYS A 183 8.92 19.27 7.11
CA LYS A 183 7.93 20.14 6.47
C LYS A 183 8.56 21.20 5.56
N ASP A 184 9.60 21.88 6.05
CA ASP A 184 10.12 23.14 5.48
C ASP A 184 11.41 22.95 4.67
N SER A 185 12.13 21.85 4.83
CA SER A 185 13.42 21.62 4.17
C SER A 185 13.46 20.28 3.41
N TYR A 186 13.15 19.17 4.08
CA TYR A 186 13.27 17.85 3.47
C TYR A 186 12.19 17.58 2.43
N SER A 187 10.98 18.14 2.58
CA SER A 187 9.94 18.07 1.54
C SER A 187 10.42 18.63 0.21
N ASP A 188 11.02 19.82 0.20
CA ASP A 188 11.54 20.47 -1.00
C ASP A 188 12.74 19.71 -1.59
N LYS A 189 13.60 19.12 -0.75
CA LYS A 189 14.67 18.21 -1.20
C LYS A 189 14.11 16.94 -1.84
N MET A 190 13.06 16.33 -1.26
CA MET A 190 12.40 15.15 -1.83
C MET A 190 11.80 15.44 -3.21
N VAL A 191 11.17 16.61 -3.40
CA VAL A 191 10.66 17.03 -4.72
C VAL A 191 11.77 17.03 -5.78
N LYS A 192 12.97 17.48 -5.42
CA LYS A 192 14.14 17.49 -6.34
C LYS A 192 14.66 16.08 -6.63
N LEU A 193 14.50 15.13 -5.71
CA LEU A 193 14.96 13.74 -5.90
C LEU A 193 14.07 12.95 -6.86
N VAL A 194 12.79 13.32 -7.03
CA VAL A 194 11.81 12.61 -7.86
C VAL A 194 12.34 12.43 -9.30
N GLY A 195 12.49 11.17 -9.71
CA GLY A 195 12.96 10.77 -11.03
C GLY A 195 14.45 11.03 -11.31
N ILE A 196 15.18 11.66 -10.39
CA ILE A 196 16.64 11.85 -10.48
C ILE A 196 17.37 10.74 -9.71
N ALA A 197 16.89 10.46 -8.50
CA ALA A 197 17.47 9.48 -7.60
C ALA A 197 16.58 8.23 -7.58
N PRO A 198 17.11 7.02 -7.87
CA PRO A 198 16.28 5.80 -7.97
C PRO A 198 15.59 5.43 -6.64
N ASP A 199 16.12 5.95 -5.54
CA ASP A 199 15.70 5.70 -4.18
C ASP A 199 14.72 6.74 -3.60
N TRP A 200 14.25 7.71 -4.40
CA TRP A 200 13.36 8.79 -3.94
C TRP A 200 12.09 8.27 -3.25
N ALA A 201 11.46 7.23 -3.81
CA ALA A 201 10.24 6.64 -3.28
C ALA A 201 10.47 6.01 -1.90
N SER A 202 11.61 5.32 -1.74
CA SER A 202 12.02 4.72 -0.46
C SER A 202 12.30 5.78 0.60
N ILE A 203 12.82 6.95 0.21
CA ILE A 203 13.05 8.09 1.11
C ILE A 203 11.71 8.67 1.57
N TRP A 204 10.78 8.87 0.65
CA TRP A 204 9.46 9.41 0.97
C TRP A 204 8.66 8.47 1.88
N CYS A 205 8.63 7.16 1.59
CA CYS A 205 7.98 6.17 2.46
C CYS A 205 8.59 6.14 3.86
N LEU A 206 9.92 6.25 3.97
CA LEU A 206 10.59 6.34 5.26
C LEU A 206 10.15 7.57 6.05
N MET A 207 9.92 8.71 5.39
CA MET A 207 9.44 9.90 6.10
C MET A 207 8.03 9.71 6.64
N LEU A 208 7.17 8.99 5.93
CA LEU A 208 5.88 8.61 6.48
C LEU A 208 6.01 7.64 7.66
N ASP A 209 6.99 6.73 7.63
CA ASP A 209 7.30 5.83 8.76
C ASP A 209 7.77 6.62 9.98
N VAL A 210 8.66 7.61 9.80
CA VAL A 210 9.16 8.46 10.88
C VAL A 210 8.03 9.29 11.50
N LEU A 211 7.14 9.86 10.68
CA LEU A 211 6.05 10.71 11.16
C LEU A 211 4.93 9.94 11.88
N GLY A 212 4.65 8.70 11.46
CA GLY A 212 3.67 7.83 12.10
C GLY A 212 2.33 8.51 12.36
N ALA A 213 1.89 8.51 13.63
CA ALA A 213 0.60 9.08 14.06
C ALA A 213 0.47 10.60 13.83
N GLU A 214 1.56 11.36 13.67
CA GLU A 214 1.49 12.79 13.36
C GLU A 214 0.82 13.07 12.01
N LEU A 215 0.84 12.12 11.08
CA LEU A 215 0.14 12.26 9.79
C LEU A 215 -1.37 12.38 9.96
N VAL A 216 -1.93 11.77 11.01
CA VAL A 216 -3.38 11.68 11.22
C VAL A 216 -3.86 12.70 12.27
N ARG A 217 -2.94 13.33 12.99
CA ARG A 217 -3.22 14.29 14.05
C ARG A 217 -3.89 15.57 13.53
N LYS A 218 -4.99 15.98 14.17
CA LYS A 218 -5.71 17.23 13.84
C LYS A 218 -4.73 18.43 13.93
N GLY A 219 -4.70 19.26 12.89
CA GLY A 219 -3.83 20.45 12.79
C GLY A 219 -2.61 20.28 11.87
N ASN A 220 -2.22 19.06 11.50
CA ASN A 220 -1.03 18.80 10.69
C ASN A 220 -1.25 18.79 9.17
N ASN A 221 -2.32 19.41 8.70
CA ASN A 221 -2.71 19.39 7.29
C ASN A 221 -1.63 19.98 6.38
N HIS A 222 -0.94 21.02 6.85
CA HIS A 222 0.13 21.66 6.11
C HIS A 222 1.33 20.73 5.89
N LEU A 223 1.64 19.86 6.85
CA LEU A 223 2.69 18.86 6.73
C LEU A 223 2.34 17.83 5.66
N ILE A 224 1.13 17.28 5.71
CA ILE A 224 0.65 16.33 4.69
C ILE A 224 0.67 16.98 3.31
N ASN A 225 0.13 18.20 3.17
CA ASN A 225 0.11 18.89 1.88
C ASN A 225 1.52 19.10 1.31
N LYS A 226 2.52 19.43 2.15
CA LYS A 226 3.93 19.51 1.73
C LYS A 226 4.48 18.17 1.25
N LEU A 227 4.12 17.06 1.90
CA LEU A 227 4.51 15.72 1.46
C LEU A 227 3.78 15.28 0.19
N LEU A 228 2.51 15.68 0.01
CA LEU A 228 1.73 15.42 -1.20
C LEU A 228 2.29 16.16 -2.43
N ASN A 229 2.97 17.30 -2.26
CA ASN A 229 3.65 17.96 -3.38
C ASN A 229 4.74 17.06 -4.02
N VAL A 230 5.38 16.19 -3.22
CA VAL A 230 6.35 15.20 -3.73
C VAL A 230 5.65 14.18 -4.63
N GLU A 231 4.52 13.64 -4.15
CA GLU A 231 3.71 12.69 -4.92
C GLU A 231 3.10 13.32 -6.18
N GLU A 232 2.60 14.56 -6.09
CA GLU A 232 2.09 15.28 -7.24
C GLU A 232 3.17 15.48 -8.32
N ARG A 233 4.41 15.77 -7.91
CA ARG A 233 5.56 15.83 -8.81
C ARG A 233 5.82 14.49 -9.48
N ALA A 234 5.72 13.39 -8.74
CA ALA A 234 5.95 12.03 -9.25
C ALA A 234 4.85 11.58 -10.23
N PHE A 235 3.57 11.81 -9.92
CA PHE A 235 2.46 11.50 -10.82
C PHE A 235 2.49 12.31 -12.13
N LYS A 236 3.06 13.53 -12.10
CA LYS A 236 3.24 14.39 -13.28
C LYS A 236 4.58 14.16 -14.00
N TYR A 237 5.39 13.19 -13.55
CA TYR A 237 6.68 12.91 -14.17
C TYR A 237 6.52 12.15 -15.48
N ASP A 238 7.37 12.42 -16.47
CA ASP A 238 7.23 11.85 -17.82
C ASP A 238 7.50 10.34 -17.83
N SER A 239 8.51 9.90 -17.08
CA SER A 239 8.86 8.47 -16.94
C SER A 239 7.72 7.67 -16.33
N THR A 240 7.37 6.56 -16.98
CA THR A 240 6.38 5.60 -16.50
C THR A 240 6.81 4.95 -15.19
N ASP A 241 8.10 4.62 -15.04
CA ASP A 241 8.63 3.97 -13.83
C ASP A 241 8.48 4.84 -12.59
N VAL A 242 8.70 6.16 -12.74
CA VAL A 242 8.51 7.12 -11.65
C VAL A 242 7.04 7.21 -11.24
N ARG A 243 6.12 7.13 -12.21
CA ARG A 243 4.68 7.10 -11.94
C ARG A 243 4.22 5.78 -11.31
N VAL A 244 4.82 4.64 -11.67
CA VAL A 244 4.62 3.36 -10.96
C VAL A 244 5.05 3.49 -9.51
N GLN A 245 6.25 4.06 -9.27
CA GLN A 245 6.76 4.29 -7.92
C GLN A 245 5.85 5.22 -7.09
N ALA A 246 5.20 6.21 -7.70
CA ALA A 246 4.20 7.05 -7.03
C ALA A 246 3.00 6.21 -6.53
N PHE A 247 2.52 5.23 -7.29
CA PHE A 247 1.47 4.33 -6.81
C PHE A 247 1.93 3.45 -5.63
N ILE A 248 3.20 3.00 -5.63
CA ILE A 248 3.79 2.27 -4.50
C ILE A 248 3.81 3.15 -3.24
N CYS A 249 4.30 4.39 -3.38
CA CYS A 249 4.26 5.39 -2.31
C CYS A 249 2.82 5.60 -1.81
N TRP A 250 1.86 5.76 -2.72
CA TRP A 250 0.47 5.96 -2.36
C TRP A 250 -0.12 4.78 -1.55
N ARG A 251 0.22 3.53 -1.89
CA ARG A 251 -0.15 2.35 -1.09
C ARG A 251 0.42 2.42 0.33
N HIS A 252 1.67 2.86 0.49
CA HIS A 252 2.27 3.08 1.81
C HIS A 252 1.54 4.20 2.59
N LEU A 253 1.14 5.28 1.92
CA LEU A 253 0.35 6.35 2.54
C LEU A 253 -1.02 5.86 3.00
N ILE A 254 -1.69 5.01 2.22
CA ILE A 254 -2.94 4.36 2.62
C ILE A 254 -2.73 3.62 3.95
N ASP A 255 -1.64 2.84 4.06
CA ASP A 255 -1.32 2.11 5.29
C ASP A 255 -1.06 3.01 6.50
N LYS A 256 -0.46 4.19 6.28
CA LYS A 256 -0.19 5.14 7.37
C LYS A 256 -1.40 5.98 7.76
N LEU A 257 -2.30 6.30 6.84
CA LEU A 257 -3.50 7.07 7.15
C LEU A 257 -4.64 6.20 7.69
N LEU A 258 -4.62 4.89 7.44
CA LEU A 258 -5.59 3.90 7.90
C LEU A 258 -4.99 2.91 8.92
N LEU A 259 -4.13 3.41 9.82
CA LEU A 259 -3.56 2.63 10.93
C LEU A 259 -4.66 1.98 11.80
N SER A 260 -4.29 0.88 12.48
CA SER A 260 -5.09 0.06 13.42
C SER A 260 -6.44 0.66 13.86
N ARG A 261 -7.52 -0.08 13.53
CA ARG A 261 -8.94 0.31 13.64
C ARG A 261 -9.42 0.74 15.03
N ILE A 262 -8.65 0.49 16.08
CA ILE A 262 -9.05 0.72 17.48
C ILE A 262 -8.78 2.17 17.91
N GLU A 263 -7.91 2.91 17.23
CA GLU A 263 -7.37 4.19 17.73
C GLU A 263 -7.80 5.44 16.94
N VAL A 264 -8.39 5.28 15.75
CA VAL A 264 -8.68 6.41 14.85
C VAL A 264 -10.18 6.77 14.84
N PRO A 265 -10.57 8.01 15.19
CA PRO A 265 -11.95 8.46 15.10
C PRO A 265 -12.51 8.35 13.68
N SER A 266 -13.78 7.93 13.55
CA SER A 266 -14.48 7.77 12.25
C SER A 266 -14.43 9.02 11.36
N GLU A 267 -14.52 10.22 11.94
CA GLU A 267 -14.39 11.50 11.22
C GLU A 267 -13.04 11.63 10.50
N THR A 268 -11.96 11.19 11.16
CA THR A 268 -10.60 11.24 10.61
C THR A 268 -10.44 10.26 9.46
N VAL A 269 -11.01 9.05 9.59
CA VAL A 269 -11.03 8.05 8.50
C VAL A 269 -11.76 8.60 7.28
N GLN A 270 -12.95 9.20 7.45
CA GLN A 270 -13.71 9.82 6.35
C GLN A 270 -12.92 10.91 5.63
N ARG A 271 -12.15 11.70 6.37
CA ARG A 271 -11.27 12.72 5.80
C ARG A 271 -10.12 12.10 5.01
N SER A 272 -9.43 11.12 5.57
CA SER A 272 -8.34 10.41 4.91
C SER A 272 -8.81 9.74 3.63
N VAL A 273 -9.95 9.04 3.64
CA VAL A 273 -10.52 8.38 2.46
C VAL A 273 -10.76 9.38 1.31
N ARG A 274 -11.29 10.58 1.60
CA ARG A 274 -11.49 11.62 0.59
C ARG A 274 -10.20 12.07 -0.09
N LEU A 275 -9.09 12.10 0.65
CA LEU A 275 -7.76 12.39 0.11
C LEU A 275 -7.21 11.20 -0.69
N LEU A 276 -7.30 9.99 -0.13
CA LEU A 276 -6.73 8.76 -0.71
C LEU A 276 -7.34 8.36 -2.05
N VAL A 277 -8.61 8.73 -2.29
CA VAL A 277 -9.33 8.44 -3.54
C VAL A 277 -8.95 9.39 -4.68
N GLN A 278 -8.28 10.52 -4.42
CA GLN A 278 -8.00 11.55 -5.45
C GLN A 278 -7.23 11.03 -6.68
N PRO A 279 -6.06 10.38 -6.55
CA PRO A 279 -5.33 9.87 -7.73
C PRO A 279 -6.01 8.66 -8.37
N LEU A 280 -6.99 8.06 -7.68
CA LEU A 280 -7.77 6.93 -8.17
C LEU A 280 -8.91 7.37 -9.11
N GLN A 281 -9.17 8.67 -9.28
CA GLN A 281 -10.23 9.13 -10.19
C GLN A 281 -9.90 8.85 -11.68
N PRO A 282 -10.91 8.60 -12.55
CA PRO A 282 -10.75 7.97 -13.88
C PRO A 282 -9.75 8.62 -14.86
N ASN A 283 -9.43 9.91 -14.72
CA ASN A 283 -8.78 10.69 -15.78
C ASN A 283 -7.26 10.53 -15.96
N ASN A 284 -6.57 9.79 -15.08
CA ASN A 284 -5.10 9.89 -14.99
C ASN A 284 -4.31 8.68 -15.53
N ALA A 285 -4.96 7.54 -15.84
CA ALA A 285 -4.26 6.32 -16.28
C ALA A 285 -4.41 6.10 -17.80
N LYS A 286 -3.43 6.58 -18.57
CA LYS A 286 -3.46 6.58 -20.06
C LYS A 286 -2.86 5.34 -20.70
N THR A 287 -2.19 4.47 -19.93
CA THR A 287 -1.56 3.23 -20.40
C THR A 287 -2.06 2.05 -19.56
N ASP A 288 -1.89 0.85 -20.08
CA ASP A 288 -2.22 -0.42 -19.42
C ASP A 288 -1.47 -0.58 -18.07
N ILE A 289 -0.16 -0.37 -18.04
CA ILE A 289 0.66 -0.45 -16.81
C ILE A 289 0.15 0.51 -15.74
N MET A 290 -0.16 1.76 -16.11
CA MET A 290 -0.69 2.74 -15.17
C MET A 290 -2.08 2.35 -14.66
N SER A 291 -2.89 1.72 -15.51
CA SER A 291 -4.21 1.24 -15.11
C SER A 291 -4.12 0.00 -14.20
N CYS A 292 -3.11 -0.85 -14.36
CA CYS A 292 -2.80 -1.94 -13.43
C CYS A 292 -2.40 -1.40 -12.05
N GLU A 293 -1.44 -0.49 -11.99
CA GLU A 293 -0.99 0.09 -10.71
C GLU A 293 -2.09 0.83 -9.97
N LYS A 294 -2.94 1.51 -10.74
CA LYS A 294 -4.12 2.17 -10.20
C LYS A 294 -5.14 1.17 -9.64
N LEU A 295 -5.39 0.07 -10.34
CA LEU A 295 -6.28 -1.00 -9.86
C LEU A 295 -5.73 -1.61 -8.56
N ASN A 296 -4.44 -1.96 -8.54
CA ASN A 296 -3.74 -2.51 -7.36
C ASN A 296 -3.86 -1.55 -6.16
N THR A 297 -3.62 -0.25 -6.39
CA THR A 297 -3.70 0.77 -5.33
C THR A 297 -5.13 0.96 -4.83
N TRP A 298 -6.12 0.90 -5.71
CA TRP A 298 -7.53 0.98 -5.33
C TRP A 298 -7.96 -0.25 -4.53
N TRP A 299 -7.57 -1.44 -4.96
CA TRP A 299 -7.87 -2.67 -4.24
C TRP A 299 -7.23 -2.69 -2.84
N HIS A 300 -5.98 -2.24 -2.72
CA HIS A 300 -5.32 -2.07 -1.42
C HIS A 300 -6.12 -1.16 -0.47
N LEU A 301 -6.67 -0.05 -0.99
CA LEU A 301 -7.57 0.82 -0.21
C LEU A 301 -8.83 0.08 0.25
N VAL A 302 -9.47 -0.70 -0.63
CA VAL A 302 -10.64 -1.52 -0.28
C VAL A 302 -10.30 -2.50 0.85
N GLN A 303 -9.17 -3.20 0.76
CA GLN A 303 -8.72 -4.13 1.79
C GLN A 303 -8.46 -3.44 3.14
N ARG A 304 -7.85 -2.26 3.15
CA ARG A 304 -7.64 -1.51 4.40
C ARG A 304 -8.95 -1.05 5.03
N LEU A 305 -9.98 -0.80 4.21
CA LEU A 305 -11.31 -0.39 4.66
C LEU A 305 -12.26 -1.57 4.93
N GLU A 306 -11.84 -2.84 4.79
CA GLU A 306 -12.76 -4.00 4.77
C GLU A 306 -13.75 -4.09 5.96
N HIS A 307 -13.39 -3.64 7.17
CA HIS A 307 -14.29 -3.66 8.33
C HIS A 307 -15.21 -2.43 8.45
N CYS A 308 -15.00 -1.38 7.66
CA CYS A 308 -15.78 -0.14 7.69
C CYS A 308 -16.20 0.36 6.30
N ILE A 309 -16.06 -0.48 5.28
CA ILE A 309 -16.34 -0.16 3.88
C ILE A 309 -17.81 0.24 3.67
N GLU A 310 -18.72 -0.24 4.51
CA GLU A 310 -20.14 0.15 4.54
C GLU A 310 -20.34 1.67 4.66
N ASN A 311 -19.41 2.39 5.31
CA ASN A 311 -19.46 3.85 5.44
C ASN A 311 -18.88 4.59 4.23
N HIS A 312 -18.28 3.86 3.28
CA HIS A 312 -17.51 4.41 2.16
C HIS A 312 -17.94 3.86 0.80
N LEU A 313 -19.09 3.18 0.72
CA LEU A 313 -19.62 2.57 -0.50
C LEU A 313 -19.64 3.55 -1.69
N LYS A 314 -20.27 4.71 -1.51
CA LYS A 314 -20.41 5.73 -2.58
C LYS A 314 -19.10 6.42 -2.95
N THR A 315 -18.15 6.48 -2.01
CA THR A 315 -16.88 7.19 -2.19
C THR A 315 -15.80 6.28 -2.76
N VAL A 316 -15.87 4.96 -2.50
CA VAL A 316 -14.83 3.99 -2.82
C VAL A 316 -15.33 2.90 -3.77
N LEU A 317 -16.37 2.14 -3.40
CA LEU A 317 -16.84 1.00 -4.21
C LEU A 317 -17.56 1.43 -5.48
N VAL A 318 -18.45 2.42 -5.41
CA VAL A 318 -19.16 2.90 -6.60
C VAL A 318 -18.18 3.42 -7.67
N PRO A 319 -17.21 4.31 -7.36
CA PRO A 319 -16.26 4.75 -8.38
C PRO A 319 -15.29 3.63 -8.80
N PHE A 320 -15.05 2.62 -7.96
CA PHE A 320 -14.29 1.41 -8.33
C PHE A 320 -15.03 0.59 -9.39
N PHE A 321 -16.34 0.37 -9.22
CA PHE A 321 -17.20 -0.28 -10.21
C PHE A 321 -17.20 0.49 -11.53
N LEU A 322 -17.34 1.82 -11.47
CA LEU A 322 -17.26 2.67 -12.65
C LEU A 322 -15.89 2.57 -13.36
N TYR A 323 -14.80 2.47 -12.60
CA TYR A 323 -13.46 2.32 -13.15
C TYR A 323 -13.25 0.95 -13.83
N CYS A 324 -13.82 -0.11 -13.27
CA CYS A 324 -13.67 -1.47 -13.79
C CYS A 324 -14.62 -1.74 -14.98
N PHE A 325 -15.90 -1.35 -14.83
CA PHE A 325 -16.99 -1.81 -15.70
C PHE A 325 -17.84 -0.67 -16.29
N GLY A 326 -17.68 0.57 -15.81
CA GLY A 326 -18.36 1.74 -16.35
C GLY A 326 -19.77 1.91 -15.80
N SER A 327 -20.60 2.70 -16.47
CA SER A 327 -22.01 2.92 -16.11
C SER A 327 -22.91 2.80 -17.34
N ALA A 328 -24.14 2.32 -17.16
CA ALA A 328 -25.18 2.39 -18.19
C ALA A 328 -25.45 3.84 -18.64
N LYS A 329 -25.16 4.83 -17.78
CA LYS A 329 -25.43 6.26 -18.02
C LYS A 329 -24.37 6.90 -18.92
N THR A 330 -23.21 6.28 -19.09
CA THR A 330 -22.06 6.86 -19.82
C THR A 330 -21.61 5.93 -20.93
N LYS A 331 -21.34 6.49 -22.11
CA LYS A 331 -20.82 5.72 -23.26
C LYS A 331 -19.30 5.58 -23.25
N GLU A 332 -18.62 6.18 -22.29
CA GLU A 332 -17.16 6.11 -22.19
C GLU A 332 -16.71 4.71 -21.79
N ILE A 333 -15.75 4.16 -22.53
CA ILE A 333 -15.17 2.86 -22.23
C ILE A 333 -14.24 3.02 -21.01
N PRO A 334 -14.54 2.39 -19.88
CA PRO A 334 -13.74 2.48 -18.67
C PRO A 334 -12.40 1.75 -18.84
N PRO A 335 -11.34 2.13 -18.09
CA PRO A 335 -10.04 1.48 -18.19
C PRO A 335 -10.07 -0.04 -18.01
N GLY A 336 -10.89 -0.55 -17.06
CA GLY A 336 -11.02 -1.99 -16.82
C GLY A 336 -11.57 -2.79 -18.01
N LYS A 337 -12.36 -2.17 -18.89
CA LYS A 337 -12.77 -2.77 -20.17
C LYS A 337 -11.74 -2.59 -21.27
N LYS A 338 -11.11 -1.41 -21.31
CA LYS A 338 -10.20 -0.99 -22.37
C LYS A 338 -8.95 -1.86 -22.45
N TYR A 339 -8.38 -2.25 -21.30
CA TYR A 339 -7.10 -2.98 -21.25
C TYR A 339 -7.31 -4.46 -20.89
N PRO A 340 -6.95 -5.40 -21.78
CA PRO A 340 -7.14 -6.84 -21.54
C PRO A 340 -6.42 -7.40 -20.31
N CYS A 341 -5.31 -6.78 -19.90
CA CYS A 341 -4.60 -7.18 -18.67
C CYS A 341 -5.42 -6.97 -17.39
N LEU A 342 -6.48 -6.14 -17.43
CA LEU A 342 -7.33 -5.84 -16.27
C LEU A 342 -8.59 -6.72 -16.19
N HIS A 343 -8.93 -7.43 -17.27
CA HIS A 343 -10.18 -8.21 -17.34
C HIS A 343 -10.30 -9.22 -16.19
N ILE A 344 -9.29 -10.07 -16.02
CA ILE A 344 -9.26 -11.08 -14.96
C ILE A 344 -9.13 -10.44 -13.57
N PRO A 345 -8.22 -9.48 -13.33
CA PRO A 345 -8.15 -8.77 -12.05
C PRO A 345 -9.45 -8.09 -11.61
N CYS A 346 -10.12 -7.37 -12.51
CA CYS A 346 -11.39 -6.72 -12.21
C CYS A 346 -12.47 -7.75 -11.86
N ALA A 347 -12.50 -8.89 -12.56
CA ALA A 347 -13.41 -9.99 -12.25
C ALA A 347 -13.12 -10.63 -10.89
N LYS A 348 -11.83 -10.89 -10.58
CA LYS A 348 -11.39 -11.38 -9.25
C LYS A 348 -11.81 -10.41 -8.14
N ALA A 349 -11.63 -9.11 -8.35
CA ALA A 349 -12.01 -8.10 -7.37
C ALA A 349 -13.54 -8.06 -7.16
N LEU A 350 -14.31 -8.18 -8.23
CA LEU A 350 -15.77 -8.25 -8.16
C LEU A 350 -16.25 -9.50 -7.39
N ALA A 351 -15.66 -10.67 -7.68
CA ALA A 351 -15.94 -11.90 -6.93
C ALA A 351 -15.62 -11.74 -5.44
N ASN A 352 -14.47 -11.16 -5.11
CA ASN A 352 -14.06 -10.87 -3.72
C ASN A 352 -14.96 -9.86 -3.01
N ILE A 353 -15.61 -8.93 -3.73
CA ILE A 353 -16.58 -8.01 -3.14
C ILE A 353 -17.91 -8.74 -2.83
N LEU A 354 -18.32 -9.65 -3.71
CA LEU A 354 -19.57 -10.40 -3.59
C LEU A 354 -19.49 -11.56 -2.59
N THR A 355 -18.32 -12.15 -2.37
CA THR A 355 -18.21 -13.31 -1.48
C THR A 355 -18.60 -12.97 -0.04
N ASN A 356 -19.38 -13.86 0.58
CA ASN A 356 -19.70 -13.83 2.01
C ASN A 356 -18.81 -14.75 2.84
N ASP A 357 -18.00 -15.57 2.17
CA ASP A 357 -17.11 -16.51 2.82
C ASP A 357 -15.75 -15.82 2.99
N PRO A 358 -15.30 -15.53 4.23
CA PRO A 358 -13.95 -15.02 4.45
C PRO A 358 -12.94 -16.07 3.97
N ALA A 359 -11.76 -15.62 3.54
CA ALA A 359 -10.72 -16.37 2.81
C ALA A 359 -10.10 -17.61 3.51
N ALA A 360 -10.90 -18.46 4.16
CA ALA A 360 -10.47 -19.67 4.85
C ALA A 360 -10.38 -20.91 3.94
N GLU A 361 -10.87 -20.86 2.70
CA GLU A 361 -10.88 -22.04 1.80
C GLU A 361 -10.16 -21.85 0.44
N GLN A 362 -9.61 -20.68 0.12
CA GLN A 362 -8.90 -20.43 -1.16
C GLN A 362 -7.36 -20.53 -1.08
N GLU A 363 -6.77 -20.95 0.04
CA GLU A 363 -5.29 -21.06 0.17
C GLU A 363 -4.65 -22.24 -0.61
N THR A 364 -5.42 -23.05 -1.33
CA THR A 364 -4.91 -24.28 -1.96
C THR A 364 -4.40 -24.17 -3.40
N PHE A 365 -4.49 -23.02 -4.09
CA PHE A 365 -4.18 -23.00 -5.54
C PHE A 365 -3.00 -22.13 -6.02
N ASP A 366 -2.52 -21.14 -5.26
CA ASP A 366 -1.50 -20.18 -5.79
C ASP A 366 -0.08 -20.36 -5.23
N ARG A 367 0.19 -21.40 -4.42
CA ARG A 367 1.57 -21.76 -4.02
C ARG A 367 2.19 -22.82 -4.93
N GLN A 368 2.30 -22.50 -6.21
CA GLN A 368 3.27 -23.15 -7.10
C GLN A 368 4.10 -22.08 -7.83
N MET A 369 5.25 -21.77 -7.22
CA MET A 369 6.53 -21.48 -7.88
C MET A 369 6.50 -20.72 -9.23
N SER A 370 6.77 -19.41 -9.21
CA SER A 370 7.70 -18.78 -10.16
C SER A 370 8.07 -17.34 -9.79
N ASP A 371 9.38 -17.12 -9.71
CA ASP A 371 10.18 -15.92 -10.04
C ASP A 371 9.83 -14.52 -9.48
N GLU A 372 10.85 -13.87 -8.90
CA GLU A 372 10.89 -12.49 -8.39
C GLU A 372 10.81 -11.41 -9.49
N SER A 373 10.18 -11.69 -10.64
CA SER A 373 10.05 -10.71 -11.72
C SER A 373 8.62 -10.59 -12.20
N VAL A 374 8.07 -9.38 -11.98
CA VAL A 374 6.73 -8.88 -12.35
C VAL A 374 5.66 -9.23 -11.33
N GLU A 375 5.24 -8.24 -10.52
CA GLU A 375 4.01 -8.28 -9.72
C GLU A 375 2.81 -8.55 -10.66
N GLU A 376 2.48 -9.81 -10.89
CA GLU A 376 1.18 -10.21 -11.44
C GLU A 376 0.08 -9.75 -10.47
N CYS A 377 -1.03 -9.29 -11.05
CA CYS A 377 -2.01 -8.42 -10.39
C CYS A 377 -2.50 -8.94 -9.02
N ILE A 378 -2.21 -8.14 -7.99
CA ILE A 378 -2.26 -8.44 -6.55
C ILE A 378 -3.69 -8.29 -5.99
N ILE A 379 -4.69 -8.89 -6.65
CA ILE A 379 -6.06 -8.90 -6.12
C ILE A 379 -6.19 -10.03 -5.11
N HIS A 380 -5.75 -9.77 -3.88
CA HIS A 380 -5.89 -10.70 -2.76
C HIS A 380 -7.30 -10.63 -2.16
N PRO A 381 -7.86 -11.75 -1.67
CA PRO A 381 -9.18 -11.75 -1.05
C PRO A 381 -9.20 -10.90 0.22
N CYS A 382 -10.37 -10.32 0.53
CA CYS A 382 -10.61 -9.63 1.80
C CYS A 382 -10.76 -10.65 2.93
N LYS A 383 -10.37 -10.27 4.15
CA LYS A 383 -10.49 -11.14 5.33
C LYS A 383 -11.92 -11.19 5.87
N VAL A 384 -12.75 -10.24 5.45
CA VAL A 384 -14.14 -10.09 5.88
C VAL A 384 -15.00 -9.85 4.66
N ALA A 385 -16.22 -10.40 4.68
CA ALA A 385 -17.26 -10.11 3.70
C ALA A 385 -17.58 -8.60 3.70
N LEU A 386 -17.42 -7.97 2.53
CA LEU A 386 -17.61 -6.52 2.38
C LEU A 386 -19.09 -6.11 2.40
N LEU A 387 -19.96 -6.98 1.87
CA LEU A 387 -21.40 -6.76 1.75
C LEU A 387 -22.19 -7.65 2.73
N ASN A 388 -21.74 -7.72 3.99
CA ASN A 388 -22.25 -8.68 5.00
C ASN A 388 -23.72 -8.48 5.43
N LYS A 389 -24.35 -7.36 5.09
CA LYS A 389 -25.75 -7.05 5.43
C LYS A 389 -26.57 -6.84 4.16
N PRO A 390 -27.80 -7.37 4.09
CA PRO A 390 -28.70 -7.13 2.94
C PRO A 390 -28.91 -5.65 2.61
N ALA A 391 -29.04 -4.79 3.64
CA ALA A 391 -29.18 -3.35 3.45
C ALA A 391 -27.95 -2.70 2.78
N VAL A 392 -26.74 -3.14 3.15
CA VAL A 392 -25.47 -2.65 2.58
C VAL A 392 -25.32 -3.09 1.13
N PHE A 393 -25.68 -4.34 0.81
CA PHE A 393 -25.74 -4.82 -0.57
C PHE A 393 -26.71 -3.97 -1.42
N LEU A 394 -27.91 -3.69 -0.90
CA LEU A 394 -28.91 -2.87 -1.59
C LEU A 394 -28.50 -1.41 -1.79
N ASP A 395 -27.52 -0.89 -1.06
CA ASP A 395 -27.02 0.49 -1.22
C ASP A 395 -26.11 0.65 -2.44
N VAL A 396 -25.62 -0.46 -3.01
CA VAL A 396 -24.74 -0.50 -4.20
C VAL A 396 -25.26 -1.42 -5.31
N SER A 397 -26.45 -2.01 -5.15
CA SER A 397 -26.95 -3.06 -6.04
C SER A 397 -27.14 -2.61 -7.49
N GLU A 398 -27.51 -1.35 -7.74
CA GLU A 398 -27.69 -0.80 -9.09
C GLU A 398 -26.37 -0.83 -9.88
N GLU A 399 -25.31 -0.26 -9.33
CA GLU A 399 -23.98 -0.25 -9.96
C GLU A 399 -23.33 -1.65 -9.98
N LEU A 400 -23.59 -2.45 -8.94
CA LEU A 400 -23.06 -3.80 -8.81
C LEU A 400 -23.66 -4.75 -9.84
N LEU A 401 -24.99 -4.75 -10.04
CA LEU A 401 -25.64 -5.60 -11.05
C LEU A 401 -25.18 -5.24 -12.47
N TYR A 402 -25.05 -3.94 -12.76
CA TYR A 402 -24.46 -3.50 -14.03
C TYR A 402 -23.02 -4.02 -14.19
N SER A 403 -22.20 -3.89 -13.15
CA SER A 403 -20.82 -4.37 -13.14
C SER A 403 -20.72 -5.87 -13.35
N VAL A 404 -21.62 -6.65 -12.77
CA VAL A 404 -21.70 -8.10 -12.96
C VAL A 404 -22.02 -8.46 -14.41
N GLY A 405 -23.01 -7.79 -15.01
CA GLY A 405 -23.35 -8.02 -16.43
C GLY A 405 -22.19 -7.75 -17.37
N GLU A 406 -21.52 -6.62 -17.19
CA GLU A 406 -20.35 -6.25 -17.98
C GLU A 406 -19.14 -7.17 -17.74
N CYS A 407 -18.90 -7.57 -16.49
CA CYS A 407 -17.87 -8.53 -16.14
C CYS A 407 -18.06 -9.86 -16.90
N VAL A 408 -19.29 -10.36 -16.93
CA VAL A 408 -19.64 -11.61 -17.61
C VAL A 408 -19.40 -11.50 -19.12
N ILE A 409 -19.83 -10.40 -19.73
CA ILE A 409 -19.59 -10.14 -21.16
C ILE A 409 -18.08 -10.16 -21.46
N ILE A 410 -17.27 -9.51 -20.61
CA ILE A 410 -15.81 -9.48 -20.74
C ILE A 410 -15.23 -10.90 -20.63
N LEU A 411 -15.59 -11.65 -19.59
CA LEU A 411 -15.08 -13.00 -19.33
C LEU A 411 -15.42 -13.97 -20.46
N CYS A 412 -16.60 -13.85 -21.07
CA CYS A 412 -17.01 -14.69 -22.17
C CYS A 412 -16.23 -14.41 -23.48
N GLY A 413 -15.55 -13.27 -23.58
CA GLY A 413 -14.66 -12.94 -24.69
C GLY A 413 -13.19 -13.36 -24.49
N ARG A 414 -12.85 -13.98 -23.34
CA ARG A 414 -11.49 -14.37 -22.97
C ARG A 414 -11.13 -15.78 -23.45
N SER A 415 -9.83 -16.02 -23.66
CA SER A 415 -9.29 -17.34 -24.01
C SER A 415 -9.12 -18.27 -22.82
N GLU A 416 -9.03 -17.73 -21.59
CA GLU A 416 -8.82 -18.50 -20.36
C GLU A 416 -10.14 -19.14 -19.85
N VAL A 417 -10.70 -20.07 -20.62
CA VAL A 417 -12.05 -20.62 -20.42
C VAL A 417 -12.27 -21.16 -19.01
N GLU A 418 -11.31 -21.91 -18.45
CA GLU A 418 -11.46 -22.53 -17.12
C GLU A 418 -11.52 -21.47 -16.01
N THR A 419 -10.54 -20.55 -15.97
CA THR A 419 -10.51 -19.46 -15.00
C THR A 419 -11.75 -18.57 -15.12
N CYS A 420 -12.17 -18.25 -16.35
CA CYS A 420 -13.36 -17.43 -16.59
C CYS A 420 -14.64 -18.14 -16.12
N SER A 421 -14.76 -19.44 -16.37
CA SER A 421 -15.91 -20.25 -15.92
C SER A 421 -15.98 -20.32 -14.39
N GLN A 422 -14.85 -20.51 -13.71
CA GLN A 422 -14.78 -20.54 -12.25
C GLN A 422 -15.17 -19.19 -11.64
N LEU A 423 -14.62 -18.09 -12.16
CA LEU A 423 -14.95 -16.72 -11.71
C LEU A 423 -16.43 -16.41 -11.94
N MET A 424 -16.97 -16.75 -13.10
CA MET A 424 -18.37 -16.51 -13.42
C MET A 424 -19.30 -17.31 -12.51
N HIS A 425 -19.00 -18.58 -12.24
CA HIS A 425 -19.76 -19.39 -11.29
C HIS A 425 -19.73 -18.81 -9.87
N SER A 426 -18.56 -18.37 -9.41
CA SER A 426 -18.39 -17.71 -8.10
C SER A 426 -19.21 -16.42 -8.02
N ILE A 427 -19.10 -15.53 -9.02
CA ILE A 427 -19.85 -14.27 -9.08
C ILE A 427 -21.36 -14.54 -9.05
N TRP A 428 -21.84 -15.51 -9.83
CA TRP A 428 -23.26 -15.84 -9.87
C TRP A 428 -23.79 -16.39 -8.55
N ASN A 429 -23.13 -17.39 -7.99
CA ASN A 429 -23.56 -17.98 -6.72
C ASN A 429 -23.57 -16.94 -5.59
N SER A 430 -22.53 -16.10 -5.50
CA SER A 430 -22.45 -15.05 -4.49
C SER A 430 -23.53 -13.98 -4.69
N LEU A 431 -23.80 -13.56 -5.94
CA LEU A 431 -24.88 -12.63 -6.24
C LEU A 431 -26.25 -13.20 -5.84
N LEU A 432 -26.54 -14.44 -6.23
CA LEU A 432 -27.82 -15.09 -5.92
C LEU A 432 -28.00 -15.28 -4.41
N ARG A 433 -26.92 -15.60 -3.69
CA ARG A 433 -26.93 -15.65 -2.21
C ARG A 433 -27.34 -14.30 -1.60
N HIS A 434 -26.82 -13.17 -2.10
CA HIS A 434 -27.22 -11.83 -1.64
C HIS A 434 -28.69 -11.53 -1.96
N VAL A 435 -29.16 -11.89 -3.16
CA VAL A 435 -30.56 -11.73 -3.56
C VAL A 435 -31.48 -12.54 -2.65
N ALA A 436 -31.16 -13.81 -2.38
CA ALA A 436 -31.90 -14.66 -1.45
C ALA A 436 -31.93 -14.06 -0.03
N ALA A 437 -30.78 -13.61 0.48
CA ALA A 437 -30.70 -12.98 1.80
C ALA A 437 -31.52 -11.68 1.91
N VAL A 438 -31.72 -10.94 0.80
CA VAL A 438 -32.63 -9.79 0.74
C VAL A 438 -34.09 -10.24 0.74
N LEU A 439 -34.44 -11.29 -0.01
CA LEU A 439 -35.81 -11.80 -0.10
C LEU A 439 -36.31 -12.43 1.21
N GLU A 440 -35.40 -13.03 1.98
CA GLU A 440 -35.71 -13.66 3.28
C GLU A 440 -35.76 -12.66 4.45
N ASN A 441 -35.36 -11.41 4.24
CA ASN A 441 -35.27 -10.41 5.29
C ASN A 441 -36.51 -9.50 5.34
N ASP A 442 -37.39 -9.78 6.30
CA ASP A 442 -38.65 -9.03 6.50
C ASP A 442 -38.46 -7.56 6.92
N GLU A 443 -37.26 -7.15 7.36
CA GLU A 443 -36.98 -5.74 7.73
C GLU A 443 -36.77 -4.84 6.51
N ILE A 444 -36.55 -5.44 5.33
CA ILE A 444 -36.30 -4.68 4.10
C ILE A 444 -37.64 -4.23 3.51
N LEU A 445 -37.73 -2.94 3.21
CA LEU A 445 -38.89 -2.36 2.55
C LEU A 445 -39.19 -3.07 1.22
N ALA A 446 -40.44 -3.51 1.04
CA ALA A 446 -40.89 -4.22 -0.15
C ALA A 446 -40.55 -3.49 -1.47
N GLU A 447 -40.57 -2.16 -1.48
CA GLU A 447 -40.18 -1.36 -2.65
C GLU A 447 -38.72 -1.59 -3.07
N ARG A 448 -37.79 -1.70 -2.10
CA ARG A 448 -36.38 -1.99 -2.39
C ARG A 448 -36.19 -3.39 -2.95
N VAL A 449 -36.95 -4.35 -2.44
CA VAL A 449 -36.96 -5.75 -2.94
C VAL A 449 -37.49 -5.79 -4.38
N VAL A 450 -38.61 -5.09 -4.64
CA VAL A 450 -39.18 -5.00 -6.00
C VAL A 450 -38.18 -4.38 -6.98
N LYS A 451 -37.54 -3.27 -6.60
CA LYS A 451 -36.50 -2.64 -7.44
C LYS A 451 -35.35 -3.60 -7.72
N LEU A 452 -34.79 -4.26 -6.69
CA LEU A 452 -33.71 -5.23 -6.86
C LEU A 452 -34.08 -6.34 -7.85
N MET A 453 -35.27 -6.92 -7.69
CA MET A 453 -35.75 -7.98 -8.57
C MET A 453 -35.94 -7.51 -10.00
N GLN A 454 -36.50 -6.31 -10.20
CA GLN A 454 -36.63 -5.73 -11.53
C GLN A 454 -35.26 -5.48 -12.19
N ASP A 455 -34.29 -4.99 -11.44
CA ASP A 455 -32.94 -4.75 -11.95
C ASP A 455 -32.21 -6.06 -12.28
N LEU A 456 -32.39 -7.12 -11.46
CA LEU A 456 -31.85 -8.46 -11.73
C LEU A 456 -32.46 -9.07 -12.99
N LEU A 457 -33.77 -8.98 -13.18
CA LEU A 457 -34.44 -9.51 -14.36
C LEU A 457 -34.07 -8.72 -15.62
N ARG A 458 -33.88 -7.39 -15.50
CA ARG A 458 -33.35 -6.56 -16.59
C ARG A 458 -31.93 -6.99 -16.97
N LEU A 459 -31.08 -7.32 -16.00
CA LEU A 459 -29.75 -7.86 -16.25
C LEU A 459 -29.82 -9.16 -17.07
N VAL A 460 -30.67 -10.11 -16.67
CA VAL A 460 -30.87 -11.38 -17.40
C VAL A 460 -31.34 -11.12 -18.84
N GLN A 461 -32.32 -10.23 -19.02
CA GLN A 461 -32.84 -9.87 -20.35
C GLN A 461 -31.74 -9.27 -21.23
N ASN A 462 -30.98 -8.30 -20.70
CA ASN A 462 -29.89 -7.66 -21.44
C ASN A 462 -28.84 -8.70 -21.86
N LEU A 463 -28.43 -9.60 -20.97
CA LEU A 463 -27.49 -10.66 -21.31
C LEU A 463 -28.02 -11.58 -22.41
N ALA A 464 -29.32 -11.91 -22.38
CA ALA A 464 -29.96 -12.73 -23.41
C ALA A 464 -29.94 -12.05 -24.79
N GLU A 465 -30.29 -10.77 -24.86
CA GLU A 465 -30.26 -9.96 -26.10
C GLU A 465 -28.84 -9.83 -26.69
N HIS A 466 -27.82 -9.73 -25.84
CA HIS A 466 -26.42 -9.70 -26.31
C HIS A 466 -25.99 -11.07 -26.85
N SER A 467 -26.47 -12.15 -26.24
CA SER A 467 -26.12 -13.51 -26.66
C SER A 467 -26.76 -13.94 -27.98
N SER A 468 -27.97 -13.47 -28.28
CA SER A 468 -28.67 -13.76 -29.54
C SER A 468 -28.09 -13.00 -30.75
N SER A 469 -27.40 -11.88 -30.52
CA SER A 469 -26.87 -11.02 -31.57
C SER A 469 -25.39 -11.26 -31.93
N THR A 470 -24.58 -11.84 -31.03
CA THR A 470 -23.12 -11.83 -31.19
C THR A 470 -22.42 -13.20 -31.17
N ALA A 471 -22.93 -14.23 -30.47
CA ALA A 471 -22.43 -15.61 -30.56
C ALA A 471 -23.28 -16.64 -29.76
N PRO A 472 -23.72 -17.77 -30.36
CA PRO A 472 -24.44 -18.83 -29.64
C PRO A 472 -23.67 -19.48 -28.49
N ALA A 473 -22.34 -19.57 -28.60
CA ALA A 473 -21.50 -20.14 -27.54
C ALA A 473 -21.49 -19.27 -26.26
N LEU A 474 -21.62 -17.95 -26.40
CA LEU A 474 -21.79 -17.01 -25.27
C LEU A 474 -23.08 -17.32 -24.50
N ALA A 475 -24.19 -17.58 -25.19
CA ALA A 475 -25.46 -17.92 -24.54
C ALA A 475 -25.34 -19.16 -23.62
N THR A 476 -24.65 -20.20 -24.10
CA THR A 476 -24.47 -21.47 -23.36
C THR A 476 -23.59 -21.28 -22.13
N HIS A 477 -22.46 -20.60 -22.25
CA HIS A 477 -21.51 -20.44 -21.15
C HIS A 477 -21.93 -19.38 -20.13
N CYS A 478 -22.49 -18.25 -20.55
CA CYS A 478 -22.69 -17.11 -19.65
C CYS A 478 -24.01 -17.17 -18.85
N ILE A 479 -25.10 -17.58 -19.50
CA ILE A 479 -26.46 -17.40 -18.96
C ILE A 479 -27.05 -18.72 -18.45
N SER A 480 -26.68 -19.88 -19.01
CA SER A 480 -27.24 -21.16 -18.56
C SER A 480 -26.98 -21.44 -17.08
N PRO A 481 -25.75 -21.21 -16.55
CA PRO A 481 -25.50 -21.36 -15.11
C PRO A 481 -26.31 -20.40 -14.25
N LEU A 482 -26.56 -19.18 -14.74
CA LEU A 482 -27.37 -18.18 -14.04
C LEU A 482 -28.86 -18.58 -14.01
N LEU A 483 -29.41 -19.04 -15.12
CA LEU A 483 -30.81 -19.49 -15.21
C LEU A 483 -31.03 -20.75 -14.36
N GLU A 484 -30.10 -21.71 -14.44
CA GLU A 484 -30.11 -22.89 -13.58
C GLU A 484 -30.04 -22.49 -12.10
N GLY A 485 -29.16 -21.56 -11.74
CA GLY A 485 -29.06 -21.02 -10.38
C GLY A 485 -30.35 -20.34 -9.90
N LEU A 486 -30.99 -19.54 -10.76
CA LEU A 486 -32.23 -18.82 -10.46
C LEU A 486 -33.45 -19.73 -10.29
N VAL A 487 -33.49 -20.88 -10.96
CA VAL A 487 -34.67 -21.77 -10.98
C VAL A 487 -34.47 -23.02 -10.10
N MET A 488 -33.27 -23.61 -10.11
CA MET A 488 -32.98 -24.92 -9.52
C MET A 488 -31.81 -24.88 -8.52
N GLY A 489 -31.12 -23.74 -8.39
CA GLY A 489 -29.95 -23.60 -7.52
C GLY A 489 -30.29 -23.53 -6.02
N PRO A 490 -29.26 -23.56 -5.15
CA PRO A 490 -29.42 -23.45 -3.70
C PRO A 490 -30.04 -22.13 -3.24
N TYR A 491 -29.95 -21.09 -4.08
CA TYR A 491 -30.50 -19.75 -3.86
C TYR A 491 -31.55 -19.39 -4.93
N ALA A 492 -32.29 -20.40 -5.40
CA ALA A 492 -33.33 -20.22 -6.41
C ALA A 492 -34.41 -19.24 -5.95
N LEU A 493 -35.03 -18.54 -6.90
CA LEU A 493 -36.11 -17.61 -6.61
C LEU A 493 -37.32 -18.38 -6.05
N PRO A 494 -37.92 -17.89 -4.94
CA PRO A 494 -39.11 -18.52 -4.37
C PRO A 494 -40.25 -18.59 -5.40
N PRO A 495 -41.09 -19.65 -5.40
CA PRO A 495 -42.24 -19.76 -6.30
C PRO A 495 -43.19 -18.57 -6.23
N ALA A 496 -43.33 -17.97 -5.03
CA ALA A 496 -44.13 -16.76 -4.83
C ALA A 496 -43.59 -15.56 -5.61
N VAL A 497 -42.26 -15.40 -5.69
CA VAL A 497 -41.60 -14.34 -6.46
C VAL A 497 -41.75 -14.61 -7.96
N LEU A 498 -41.55 -15.86 -8.38
CA LEU A 498 -41.66 -16.27 -9.78
C LEU A 498 -43.08 -16.08 -10.35
N ALA A 499 -44.11 -16.25 -9.52
CA ALA A 499 -45.51 -16.07 -9.89
C ALA A 499 -46.03 -14.63 -9.73
N ALA A 500 -45.27 -13.74 -9.07
CA ALA A 500 -45.74 -12.41 -8.72
C ALA A 500 -45.56 -11.41 -9.88
N PRO A 501 -46.61 -10.70 -10.31
CA PRO A 501 -46.51 -9.78 -11.43
C PRO A 501 -45.87 -8.44 -11.10
N THR A 502 -45.69 -8.15 -9.82
CA THR A 502 -45.07 -6.92 -9.29
C THR A 502 -43.61 -6.75 -9.73
N TYR A 503 -42.91 -7.85 -10.02
CA TYR A 503 -41.50 -7.85 -10.41
C TYR A 503 -41.28 -7.74 -11.93
N TYR A 504 -42.34 -7.56 -12.71
CA TYR A 504 -42.27 -7.51 -14.18
C TYR A 504 -41.46 -6.30 -14.70
N VAL A 505 -40.69 -6.52 -15.78
CA VAL A 505 -39.74 -5.54 -16.35
C VAL A 505 -40.06 -5.14 -17.80
N GLY A 506 -41.05 -5.76 -18.45
CA GLY A 506 -41.16 -5.69 -19.90
C GLY A 506 -41.62 -4.36 -20.52
N THR A 507 -41.11 -4.10 -21.73
CA THR A 507 -41.70 -3.19 -22.72
C THR A 507 -42.62 -3.98 -23.66
N ALA A 508 -43.46 -3.28 -24.44
CA ALA A 508 -44.71 -3.73 -25.08
C ALA A 508 -44.73 -5.02 -25.96
N GLN A 509 -43.64 -5.80 -26.05
CA GLN A 509 -43.51 -6.96 -26.93
C GLN A 509 -43.31 -8.32 -26.23
N LEU A 510 -42.96 -8.39 -24.93
CA LEU A 510 -42.90 -9.66 -24.20
C LEU A 510 -44.24 -9.99 -23.51
N MET A 511 -44.67 -11.24 -23.60
CA MET A 511 -45.98 -11.70 -23.12
C MET A 511 -46.07 -11.72 -21.58
N THR A 512 -46.85 -10.78 -21.04
CA THR A 512 -47.58 -10.79 -19.76
C THR A 512 -46.92 -11.46 -18.55
N GLY A 513 -46.11 -10.70 -17.84
CA GLY A 513 -46.56 -10.32 -16.50
C GLY A 513 -45.89 -10.99 -15.31
N THR A 514 -45.03 -12.01 -15.41
CA THR A 514 -44.32 -12.58 -14.23
C THR A 514 -42.85 -12.93 -14.54
N PRO A 515 -41.97 -13.01 -13.51
CA PRO A 515 -40.58 -13.45 -13.70
C PRO A 515 -40.44 -14.85 -14.31
N ALA A 516 -41.34 -15.79 -13.97
CA ALA A 516 -41.32 -17.13 -14.53
C ALA A 516 -41.42 -17.15 -16.06
N LEU A 517 -42.34 -16.33 -16.61
CA LEU A 517 -42.55 -16.26 -18.06
C LEU A 517 -41.35 -15.65 -18.77
N LEU A 518 -40.75 -14.60 -18.20
CA LEU A 518 -39.51 -14.01 -18.72
C LEU A 518 -38.37 -15.04 -18.78
N LEU A 519 -38.16 -15.80 -17.69
CA LEU A 519 -37.10 -16.81 -17.65
C LEU A 519 -37.35 -17.93 -18.66
N LEU A 520 -38.59 -18.40 -18.81
CA LEU A 520 -38.96 -19.38 -19.83
C LEU A 520 -38.73 -18.86 -21.25
N GLU A 521 -39.09 -17.60 -21.53
CA GLU A 521 -38.85 -16.99 -22.84
C GLU A 521 -37.36 -16.87 -23.14
N VAL A 522 -36.54 -16.46 -22.17
CA VAL A 522 -35.07 -16.44 -22.30
C VAL A 522 -34.50 -17.85 -22.49
N MET A 523 -35.09 -18.88 -21.89
CA MET A 523 -34.67 -20.27 -22.09
C MET A 523 -35.06 -20.82 -23.46
N VAL A 524 -36.23 -20.44 -23.98
CA VAL A 524 -36.79 -20.93 -25.26
C VAL A 524 -36.27 -20.15 -26.47
N SER A 525 -35.85 -18.89 -26.29
CA SER A 525 -35.25 -18.05 -27.35
C SER A 525 -33.78 -18.38 -27.65
N ARG A 526 -33.22 -19.38 -26.97
CA ARG A 526 -31.91 -19.99 -27.23
C ARG A 526 -32.05 -21.19 -28.13
#